data_AF-A0A3B0JDY2-F1
#
_entry.id   AF-A0A3B0JDY2-F1
#
_cell.length_a   1.000
_cell.length_b   1.000
_cell.length_c   1.000
_cell.angle_alpha   90.00
_cell.angle_beta   90.00
_cell.angle_gamma   90.00
#
_symmetry.space_group_name_H-M   'P 1'
#
loop_
_entity.id
_entity.type
_entity.pdbx_description
1 polymer ?
#
loop_
_entity_poly.entity_id
_entity_poly.type
_entity_poly.pdbx_seq_one_letter_code
_entity_poly.pdbx_strand_id
1 'polypeptide(L)'
;MRKSRESQVRMFYHGEIRDGLPRISLALWTLLLVCLLPSPSLPAIVRDLGKCMEGSVEADPQDCASYYQCLDSAIRHQQCPEGAYFEASYEVCVIDDQGICKPAARKCTELELAVDPADCAGYFQCIGGDFVPQKCAAGGFYNLTSKNCLVDGNVSCLPLQARCTDEQLQENPEDCAGYLQCVNGILVKEKCQSGSYFDVSWNMCVVDADGICVSAEKCTEGELKADPNDCAGYLKCVNGELEEQPCASGSYFNSSLKICIIDVNGICVAPPEKCTEGDLEVDPNNCAGYLKCIDGELVAEQCPSGSYFDAKLELCLIDSEGICLPTVRKCNEGEMVADPEDCAAYQQCVGQELVQLKCDPGSYFNATASGCLIDEDEVCVPQKQGCTEGELMQDAENCGGYLACVNGLFVAQTCGSGEYFHPGLLECFNDDRNICPSNCRCSAKGRCIAGRRTADPQDCAGYVECLEGLLVEQSCAPGSYFETTLRGCVIDEQHICATEQEE
;
A
#
# COMPACT_ATOMS: atom_id res chain seq x y z
N MET A 1 16.22 -79.25 11.83
CA MET A 1 15.47 -80.52 12.03
C MET A 1 13.97 -80.21 12.13
N ARG A 2 13.12 -81.24 12.14
CA ARG A 2 11.70 -81.32 12.58
C ARG A 2 11.01 -80.06 13.17
N LYS A 3 9.79 -79.79 12.65
CA LYS A 3 8.49 -79.50 13.35
C LYS A 3 8.42 -78.28 14.30
N SER A 4 7.28 -77.64 14.56
CA SER A 4 5.85 -78.04 14.51
C SER A 4 4.97 -76.82 14.06
N ARG A 5 3.84 -76.97 13.35
CA ARG A 5 2.44 -77.21 13.83
C ARG A 5 1.85 -76.06 14.69
N GLU A 6 0.57 -75.66 14.57
CA GLU A 6 -0.55 -76.19 13.75
C GLU A 6 -1.72 -75.19 13.56
N SER A 7 -2.44 -75.32 12.43
CA SER A 7 -3.92 -75.21 12.23
C SER A 7 -4.74 -73.98 12.72
N GLN A 8 -5.71 -73.44 11.95
CA GLN A 8 -6.16 -73.75 10.57
C GLN A 8 -6.73 -72.46 9.87
N VAL A 9 -7.89 -72.28 9.21
CA VAL A 9 -9.12 -73.08 8.99
C VAL A 9 -9.64 -73.03 7.52
N ARG A 10 -10.86 -72.50 7.24
CA ARG A 10 -11.66 -72.68 6.00
C ARG A 10 -12.65 -71.49 5.86
N MET A 11 -13.37 -71.19 4.76
CA MET A 11 -13.82 -71.94 3.55
C MET A 11 -13.62 -71.07 2.28
N PHE A 12 -13.27 -71.57 1.07
CA PHE A 12 -14.09 -72.29 0.03
C PHE A 12 -15.33 -71.49 -0.42
N TYR A 13 -15.70 -71.25 -1.71
CA TYR A 13 -15.31 -71.70 -3.08
C TYR A 13 -15.32 -70.48 -4.07
N HIS A 14 -15.26 -70.53 -5.42
CA HIS A 14 -14.46 -71.23 -6.47
C HIS A 14 -15.22 -71.17 -7.83
N GLY A 15 -14.60 -70.68 -8.93
CA GLY A 15 -15.18 -70.59 -10.31
C GLY A 15 -14.85 -69.23 -10.99
N GLU A 16 -14.42 -69.04 -12.25
CA GLU A 16 -14.65 -69.69 -13.58
C GLU A 16 -16.00 -69.28 -14.25
N ILE A 17 -16.14 -68.97 -15.57
CA ILE A 17 -15.21 -68.98 -16.73
C ILE A 17 -15.75 -68.16 -17.97
N ARG A 18 -14.84 -67.62 -18.82
CA ARG A 18 -14.90 -67.31 -20.30
C ARG A 18 -15.97 -66.42 -21.03
N ASP A 19 -15.41 -65.62 -21.96
CA ASP A 19 -15.69 -65.40 -23.42
C ASP A 19 -17.11 -65.13 -24.00
N GLY A 20 -17.21 -64.16 -24.94
CA GLY A 20 -18.31 -64.14 -25.95
C GLY A 20 -18.68 -62.81 -26.66
N LEU A 21 -18.13 -62.54 -27.84
CA LEU A 21 -18.75 -61.72 -28.93
C LEU A 21 -19.62 -62.65 -29.83
N PRO A 22 -20.53 -62.22 -30.77
CA PRO A 22 -20.53 -60.95 -31.54
C PRO A 22 -21.89 -60.33 -32.05
N ARG A 23 -21.82 -59.05 -32.50
CA ARG A 23 -22.43 -58.35 -33.70
C ARG A 23 -23.84 -58.64 -34.32
N ILE A 24 -24.43 -57.54 -34.88
CA ILE A 24 -25.45 -57.40 -35.99
C ILE A 24 -26.94 -57.59 -35.55
N SER A 25 -27.92 -56.68 -35.75
CA SER A 25 -28.31 -55.91 -36.96
C SER A 25 -29.44 -54.85 -36.70
N LEU A 26 -29.60 -53.87 -37.61
CA LEU A 26 -30.85 -53.11 -37.95
C LEU A 26 -31.54 -52.24 -36.85
N ALA A 27 -32.24 -51.13 -37.13
CA ALA A 27 -32.56 -50.42 -38.38
C ALA A 27 -32.62 -48.87 -38.19
N LEU A 28 -32.87 -48.15 -39.29
CA LEU A 28 -32.88 -46.70 -39.44
C LEU A 28 -33.87 -45.96 -38.53
N TRP A 29 -33.50 -44.76 -38.08
CA TRP A 29 -34.25 -43.50 -38.34
C TRP A 29 -33.25 -42.39 -38.71
N THR A 30 -33.69 -41.39 -39.47
CA THR A 30 -32.82 -40.44 -40.19
C THR A 30 -33.09 -38.98 -39.82
N LEU A 31 -32.03 -38.18 -39.60
CA LEU A 31 -31.80 -36.83 -40.18
C LEU A 31 -30.65 -36.08 -39.45
N LEU A 32 -29.55 -35.84 -40.19
CA LEU A 32 -28.82 -34.57 -40.42
C LEU A 32 -29.05 -33.40 -39.41
N LEU A 33 -28.04 -32.65 -38.94
CA LEU A 33 -26.71 -32.29 -39.52
C LEU A 33 -25.55 -32.17 -38.48
N VAL A 34 -24.33 -32.59 -38.88
CA VAL A 34 -23.05 -31.81 -39.03
C VAL A 34 -22.73 -30.70 -37.99
N CYS A 35 -21.54 -30.52 -37.36
CA CYS A 35 -20.11 -30.92 -37.55
C CYS A 35 -19.46 -31.23 -36.15
N LEU A 36 -18.56 -32.22 -35.93
CA LEU A 36 -17.11 -32.35 -36.21
C LEU A 36 -16.08 -31.59 -35.29
N LEU A 37 -15.60 -32.30 -34.25
CA LEU A 37 -14.22 -32.35 -33.65
C LEU A 37 -13.63 -31.10 -32.91
N PRO A 38 -12.64 -31.24 -31.98
CA PRO A 38 -12.07 -32.42 -31.29
C PRO A 38 -12.05 -32.35 -29.71
N SER A 39 -11.32 -33.28 -29.06
CA SER A 39 -11.13 -33.58 -27.60
C SER A 39 -10.09 -32.67 -26.85
N PRO A 40 -9.74 -32.79 -25.52
CA PRO A 40 -9.96 -33.89 -24.53
C PRO A 40 -10.14 -33.57 -22.99
N SER A 41 -10.35 -34.63 -22.19
CA SER A 41 -9.92 -34.95 -20.77
C SER A 41 -9.83 -33.96 -19.56
N LEU A 42 -10.67 -34.23 -18.53
CA LEU A 42 -10.40 -34.48 -17.05
C LEU A 42 -9.71 -33.41 -16.09
N PRO A 43 -9.85 -33.51 -14.72
CA PRO A 43 -9.75 -32.36 -13.77
C PRO A 43 -8.84 -32.49 -12.50
N ALA A 44 -8.93 -31.50 -11.55
CA ALA A 44 -8.37 -31.36 -10.15
C ALA A 44 -6.98 -30.65 -9.98
N ILE A 45 -6.43 -30.21 -8.81
CA ILE A 45 -6.81 -30.31 -7.35
C ILE A 45 -6.57 -29.01 -6.48
N VAL A 46 -6.12 -29.04 -5.19
CA VAL A 46 -6.46 -28.09 -4.06
C VAL A 46 -5.44 -28.05 -2.86
N ARG A 47 -5.18 -26.88 -2.19
CA ARG A 47 -4.55 -26.70 -0.82
C ARG A 47 -4.59 -25.21 -0.32
N ASP A 48 -4.04 -24.94 0.88
CA ASP A 48 -3.71 -23.65 1.56
C ASP A 48 -2.35 -23.84 2.30
N LEU A 49 -1.36 -22.96 2.55
CA LEU A 49 -1.21 -21.53 3.00
C LEU A 49 0.28 -21.12 2.75
N GLY A 50 0.83 -19.89 2.73
CA GLY A 50 0.45 -18.46 2.93
C GLY A 50 1.65 -17.57 2.46
N LYS A 51 1.91 -16.28 2.77
CA LYS A 51 1.34 -15.22 3.65
C LYS A 51 1.61 -13.79 3.05
N CYS A 52 1.00 -12.71 3.54
CA CYS A 52 1.05 -11.34 2.94
C CYS A 52 0.65 -10.17 3.90
N MET A 53 0.54 -8.92 3.40
CA MET A 53 0.09 -7.71 4.13
C MET A 53 -1.44 -7.56 4.13
N GLU A 54 -2.06 -7.55 5.31
CA GLU A 54 -3.52 -7.52 5.50
C GLU A 54 -4.26 -6.46 4.67
N GLY A 55 -5.35 -6.86 4.02
CA GLY A 55 -6.25 -5.98 3.26
C GLY A 55 -5.85 -5.69 1.81
N SER A 56 -4.58 -5.82 1.43
CA SER A 56 -4.09 -5.51 0.07
C SER A 56 -4.78 -6.35 -1.02
N VAL A 57 -5.07 -5.76 -2.18
CA VAL A 57 -5.61 -6.46 -3.36
C VAL A 57 -4.77 -6.25 -4.62
N GLU A 58 -4.58 -7.29 -5.42
CA GLU A 58 -3.84 -7.26 -6.69
C GLU A 58 -4.58 -8.08 -7.77
N ALA A 59 -4.69 -7.60 -9.01
CA ALA A 59 -5.38 -8.31 -10.10
C ALA A 59 -4.69 -9.66 -10.43
N ASP A 60 -5.46 -10.71 -10.76
CA ASP A 60 -4.83 -11.94 -11.29
C ASP A 60 -4.39 -11.70 -12.76
N PRO A 61 -3.10 -11.91 -13.10
CA PRO A 61 -2.56 -11.63 -14.43
C PRO A 61 -2.95 -12.67 -15.51
N GLN A 62 -3.80 -13.66 -15.19
CA GLN A 62 -4.26 -14.74 -16.07
C GLN A 62 -5.80 -14.93 -16.04
N ASP A 63 -6.48 -14.58 -14.95
CA ASP A 63 -7.95 -14.49 -14.86
C ASP A 63 -8.38 -13.06 -14.50
N CYS A 64 -8.76 -12.27 -15.51
CA CYS A 64 -9.24 -10.90 -15.32
C CYS A 64 -10.54 -10.76 -14.50
N ALA A 65 -11.25 -11.86 -14.21
CA ALA A 65 -12.40 -11.87 -13.33
C ALA A 65 -12.02 -12.20 -11.87
N SER A 66 -10.73 -12.23 -11.53
CA SER A 66 -10.22 -12.52 -10.19
C SER A 66 -9.06 -11.62 -9.75
N TYR A 67 -8.75 -11.69 -8.46
CA TYR A 67 -7.73 -10.90 -7.78
C TYR A 67 -7.22 -11.64 -6.55
N TYR A 68 -6.04 -11.29 -6.08
CA TYR A 68 -5.44 -11.77 -4.84
C TYR A 68 -5.65 -10.75 -3.74
N GLN A 69 -6.50 -11.06 -2.75
CA GLN A 69 -6.63 -10.28 -1.52
C GLN A 69 -5.83 -10.91 -0.39
N CYS A 70 -5.22 -10.10 0.47
CA CYS A 70 -4.64 -10.60 1.71
C CYS A 70 -5.64 -10.59 2.88
N LEU A 71 -5.84 -11.73 3.54
CA LEU A 71 -6.67 -11.87 4.75
C LEU A 71 -6.03 -12.83 5.76
N ASP A 72 -6.06 -12.52 7.06
CA ASP A 72 -5.36 -13.22 8.15
C ASP A 72 -3.85 -13.44 7.85
N SER A 73 -3.24 -12.43 7.22
CA SER A 73 -1.96 -12.43 6.53
C SER A 73 -1.77 -13.67 5.64
N ALA A 74 -2.76 -14.03 4.82
CA ALA A 74 -2.73 -15.13 3.86
C ALA A 74 -3.18 -14.67 2.47
N ILE A 75 -2.44 -15.01 1.41
CA ILE A 75 -2.85 -14.64 0.05
C ILE A 75 -4.08 -15.48 -0.31
N ARG A 76 -5.22 -14.82 -0.47
CA ARG A 76 -6.51 -15.39 -0.89
C ARG A 76 -6.77 -14.99 -2.33
N HIS A 77 -6.82 -15.96 -3.23
CA HIS A 77 -7.41 -15.74 -4.54
C HIS A 77 -8.93 -15.56 -4.37
N GLN A 78 -9.47 -14.47 -4.89
CA GLN A 78 -10.86 -14.02 -4.80
C GLN A 78 -11.41 -13.80 -6.21
N GLN A 79 -12.71 -14.05 -6.41
CA GLN A 79 -13.38 -13.81 -7.69
C GLN A 79 -14.29 -12.57 -7.59
N CYS A 80 -14.44 -11.84 -8.69
CA CYS A 80 -15.48 -10.83 -8.82
C CYS A 80 -16.90 -11.43 -8.98
N PRO A 81 -17.97 -10.66 -8.75
CA PRO A 81 -19.35 -11.07 -9.01
C PRO A 81 -19.57 -11.54 -10.46
N GLU A 82 -20.62 -12.35 -10.69
CA GLU A 82 -20.90 -12.88 -12.03
C GLU A 82 -21.16 -11.74 -13.03
N GLY A 83 -20.39 -11.72 -14.12
CA GLY A 83 -20.43 -10.63 -15.10
C GLY A 83 -19.67 -9.37 -14.67
N ALA A 84 -18.67 -9.48 -13.78
CA ALA A 84 -17.75 -8.39 -13.43
C ALA A 84 -16.28 -8.82 -13.57
N TYR A 85 -15.39 -7.86 -13.87
CA TYR A 85 -13.94 -8.03 -13.91
C TYR A 85 -13.26 -7.17 -12.84
N PHE A 86 -12.03 -7.49 -12.43
CA PHE A 86 -11.30 -6.70 -11.43
C PHE A 86 -10.51 -5.56 -12.09
N GLU A 87 -10.79 -4.32 -11.69
CA GLU A 87 -10.08 -3.12 -12.16
C GLU A 87 -9.04 -2.70 -11.12
N ALA A 88 -7.77 -3.03 -11.38
CA ALA A 88 -6.64 -2.73 -10.50
C ALA A 88 -6.50 -1.24 -10.20
N SER A 89 -6.86 -0.35 -11.14
CA SER A 89 -6.71 1.10 -10.99
C SER A 89 -7.58 1.71 -9.88
N TYR A 90 -8.60 0.98 -9.43
CA TYR A 90 -9.54 1.40 -8.37
C TYR A 90 -9.78 0.29 -7.33
N GLU A 91 -8.96 -0.77 -7.35
CA GLU A 91 -9.00 -1.90 -6.42
C GLU A 91 -10.38 -2.57 -6.25
N VAL A 92 -11.20 -2.58 -7.31
CA VAL A 92 -12.63 -2.95 -7.24
C VAL A 92 -13.12 -3.78 -8.43
N CYS A 93 -14.13 -4.61 -8.20
CA CYS A 93 -14.84 -5.33 -9.24
C CYS A 93 -15.83 -4.42 -9.98
N VAL A 94 -15.70 -4.32 -11.31
CA VAL A 94 -16.55 -3.51 -12.19
C VAL A 94 -17.37 -4.39 -13.14
N ILE A 95 -18.64 -4.02 -13.38
CA ILE A 95 -19.58 -4.83 -14.19
C ILE A 95 -19.18 -4.77 -15.67
N ASP A 96 -19.02 -5.94 -16.28
CA ASP A 96 -18.57 -6.13 -17.67
C ASP A 96 -19.74 -6.18 -18.66
N ASP A 97 -20.49 -5.08 -18.78
CA ASP A 97 -21.65 -5.01 -19.68
C ASP A 97 -21.29 -5.00 -21.17
N GLN A 98 -19.99 -4.87 -21.50
CA GLN A 98 -19.45 -4.92 -22.87
C GLN A 98 -18.74 -6.24 -23.24
N GLY A 99 -18.44 -7.13 -22.28
CA GLY A 99 -17.79 -8.42 -22.51
C GLY A 99 -16.29 -8.32 -22.83
N ILE A 100 -15.57 -7.49 -22.08
CA ILE A 100 -14.15 -7.17 -22.20
C ILE A 100 -13.28 -8.33 -21.70
N CYS A 101 -13.62 -8.92 -20.54
CA CYS A 101 -12.81 -9.96 -19.89
C CYS A 101 -13.06 -11.36 -20.50
N LYS A 102 -11.98 -12.15 -20.61
CA LYS A 102 -11.97 -13.56 -21.07
C LYS A 102 -10.99 -14.37 -20.22
N PRO A 103 -11.45 -15.01 -19.14
CA PRO A 103 -10.56 -15.60 -18.12
C PRO A 103 -9.90 -16.90 -18.58
N ALA A 104 -8.67 -17.18 -18.09
CA ALA A 104 -7.92 -18.38 -18.44
C ALA A 104 -8.15 -19.55 -17.44
N ALA A 105 -8.03 -20.78 -17.93
CA ALA A 105 -8.43 -21.99 -17.19
C ALA A 105 -7.25 -22.88 -16.75
N ARG A 106 -6.57 -22.46 -15.66
CA ARG A 106 -5.58 -23.22 -14.84
C ARG A 106 -4.19 -23.44 -15.44
N LYS A 107 -3.18 -23.55 -14.54
CA LYS A 107 -1.76 -23.69 -14.88
C LYS A 107 -1.24 -25.14 -14.78
N CYS A 108 -1.86 -26.01 -13.98
CA CYS A 108 -1.42 -27.40 -13.74
C CYS A 108 -2.57 -28.35 -13.28
N THR A 109 -2.27 -29.63 -12.97
CA THR A 109 -3.25 -30.75 -12.84
C THR A 109 -3.23 -31.58 -11.53
N GLU A 110 -4.12 -32.59 -11.44
CA GLU A 110 -4.33 -33.53 -10.31
C GLU A 110 -3.03 -34.10 -9.69
N LEU A 111 -2.77 -33.69 -8.44
CA LEU A 111 -1.60 -34.09 -7.63
C LEU A 111 -0.27 -34.05 -8.41
N GLU A 112 -0.18 -33.11 -9.36
CA GLU A 112 1.00 -32.87 -10.14
C GLU A 112 2.10 -32.32 -9.22
N LEU A 113 3.27 -32.93 -9.27
CA LEU A 113 4.39 -32.66 -8.38
C LEU A 113 5.62 -32.42 -9.24
N ALA A 114 6.35 -31.35 -8.96
CA ALA A 114 7.60 -30.99 -9.63
C ALA A 114 8.71 -30.73 -8.59
N VAL A 115 9.97 -30.88 -8.99
CA VAL A 115 11.11 -30.48 -8.15
C VAL A 115 11.26 -28.97 -8.15
N ASP A 116 11.73 -28.41 -7.04
CA ASP A 116 12.28 -27.07 -7.03
C ASP A 116 13.73 -27.14 -7.61
N PRO A 117 14.07 -26.37 -8.66
CA PRO A 117 15.41 -26.38 -9.25
C PRO A 117 16.46 -25.64 -8.38
N ALA A 118 16.00 -24.70 -7.54
CA ALA A 118 16.81 -23.85 -6.68
C ALA A 118 16.92 -24.37 -5.24
N ASP A 119 15.97 -25.19 -4.77
CA ASP A 119 16.04 -25.90 -3.49
C ASP A 119 15.87 -27.42 -3.65
N CYS A 120 16.93 -28.18 -3.41
CA CYS A 120 16.89 -29.64 -3.42
C CYS A 120 15.96 -30.28 -2.36
N ALA A 121 15.62 -29.54 -1.30
CA ALA A 121 14.61 -29.93 -0.32
C ALA A 121 13.21 -29.42 -0.70
N GLY A 122 13.12 -28.49 -1.66
CA GLY A 122 11.88 -27.92 -2.17
C GLY A 122 11.20 -28.79 -3.22
N TYR A 123 9.87 -28.66 -3.30
CA TYR A 123 9.08 -29.23 -4.38
C TYR A 123 7.77 -28.47 -4.57
N PHE A 124 7.27 -28.45 -5.79
CA PHE A 124 5.97 -27.89 -6.12
C PHE A 124 4.91 -28.98 -6.16
N GLN A 125 3.66 -28.60 -5.87
CA GLN A 125 2.49 -29.46 -5.86
C GLN A 125 1.31 -28.64 -6.39
N CYS A 126 0.56 -29.15 -7.38
CA CYS A 126 -0.45 -28.37 -8.09
C CYS A 126 -1.82 -28.34 -7.41
N ILE A 127 -2.32 -27.13 -7.18
CA ILE A 127 -3.15 -26.79 -6.02
C ILE A 127 -3.98 -25.55 -6.32
N GLY A 128 -5.31 -25.68 -6.34
CA GLY A 128 -6.21 -24.68 -6.93
C GLY A 128 -6.16 -24.60 -8.47
N GLY A 129 -5.14 -25.22 -9.08
CA GLY A 129 -4.70 -24.96 -10.45
C GLY A 129 -3.28 -24.35 -10.53
N ASP A 130 -2.60 -24.18 -9.37
CA ASP A 130 -1.34 -23.46 -9.20
C ASP A 130 -0.28 -24.20 -8.38
N PHE A 131 1.00 -23.91 -8.62
CA PHE A 131 2.14 -24.60 -8.00
C PHE A 131 2.65 -23.90 -6.72
N VAL A 132 1.89 -23.97 -5.61
CA VAL A 132 2.30 -23.36 -4.33
C VAL A 132 3.34 -24.24 -3.60
N PRO A 133 4.59 -23.78 -3.38
CA PRO A 133 5.74 -24.61 -2.97
C PRO A 133 5.59 -25.32 -1.62
N GLN A 134 6.36 -26.39 -1.45
CA GLN A 134 6.49 -27.24 -0.28
C GLN A 134 7.97 -27.58 -0.02
N LYS A 135 8.29 -28.07 1.18
CA LYS A 135 9.67 -28.38 1.57
C LYS A 135 9.75 -29.63 2.45
N CYS A 136 10.80 -30.42 2.23
CA CYS A 136 11.12 -31.60 3.02
C CYS A 136 11.57 -31.23 4.45
N ALA A 137 11.41 -32.19 5.38
CA ALA A 137 11.96 -32.08 6.72
C ALA A 137 13.50 -31.92 6.69
N ALA A 138 14.06 -31.25 7.69
CA ALA A 138 15.49 -30.90 7.73
C ALA A 138 16.42 -32.10 7.51
N GLY A 139 17.34 -31.98 6.55
CA GLY A 139 18.24 -33.05 6.10
C GLY A 139 17.67 -33.99 5.03
N GLY A 140 16.41 -33.81 4.61
CA GLY A 140 15.81 -34.52 3.48
C GLY A 140 15.83 -33.72 2.18
N PHE A 141 15.96 -34.42 1.04
CA PHE A 141 15.81 -33.86 -0.31
C PHE A 141 14.59 -34.48 -1.02
N TYR A 142 13.93 -33.75 -1.92
CA TYR A 142 12.78 -34.27 -2.65
C TYR A 142 13.21 -35.06 -3.89
N ASN A 143 12.64 -36.24 -4.09
CA ASN A 143 12.90 -37.09 -5.26
C ASN A 143 11.65 -37.20 -6.13
N LEU A 144 11.73 -36.67 -7.36
CA LEU A 144 10.62 -36.68 -8.32
C LEU A 144 10.20 -38.09 -8.77
N THR A 145 11.16 -39.01 -8.86
CA THR A 145 10.94 -40.39 -9.35
C THR A 145 10.21 -41.25 -8.32
N SER A 146 10.50 -41.06 -7.03
CA SER A 146 9.81 -41.75 -5.93
C SER A 146 8.70 -40.93 -5.27
N LYS A 147 8.50 -39.67 -5.71
CA LYS A 147 7.52 -38.69 -5.23
C LYS A 147 7.50 -38.51 -3.70
N ASN A 148 8.68 -38.51 -3.08
CA ASN A 148 8.82 -38.38 -1.63
C ASN A 148 10.14 -37.71 -1.23
N CYS A 149 10.18 -37.23 0.01
CA CYS A 149 11.41 -36.80 0.66
C CYS A 149 12.26 -38.01 1.04
N LEU A 150 13.53 -38.01 0.64
CA LEU A 150 14.55 -38.99 1.01
C LEU A 150 15.56 -38.35 1.95
N VAL A 151 16.04 -39.10 2.93
CA VAL A 151 17.09 -38.67 3.87
C VAL A 151 18.28 -39.59 3.67
N ASP A 152 19.41 -39.07 3.19
CA ASP A 152 20.62 -39.84 2.91
C ASP A 152 21.83 -39.24 3.65
N GLY A 153 22.61 -40.09 4.31
CA GLY A 153 23.78 -39.69 5.08
C GLY A 153 25.05 -39.47 4.25
N ASN A 154 25.02 -39.68 2.93
CA ASN A 154 26.17 -39.48 2.02
C ASN A 154 25.88 -38.62 0.78
N VAL A 155 24.69 -38.01 0.67
CA VAL A 155 24.35 -37.10 -0.44
C VAL A 155 24.01 -35.73 0.11
N SER A 156 24.91 -34.76 -0.08
CA SER A 156 24.63 -33.35 0.21
C SER A 156 23.43 -32.89 -0.61
N CYS A 157 22.42 -32.35 0.06
CA CYS A 157 21.35 -31.61 -0.59
C CYS A 157 21.96 -30.33 -1.18
N LEU A 158 22.30 -30.38 -2.47
CA LEU A 158 22.67 -29.23 -3.29
C LEU A 158 21.63 -29.03 -4.40
N PRO A 159 21.24 -27.78 -4.73
CA PRO A 159 20.28 -27.46 -5.79
C PRO A 159 20.58 -28.14 -7.12
N LEU A 160 19.58 -28.32 -7.99
CA LEU A 160 19.79 -28.96 -9.29
C LEU A 160 20.67 -28.11 -10.22
N GLN A 161 20.59 -26.79 -10.09
CA GLN A 161 21.45 -25.82 -10.77
C GLN A 161 22.90 -25.79 -10.23
N ALA A 162 23.16 -26.36 -9.06
CA ALA A 162 24.45 -26.29 -8.37
C ALA A 162 25.27 -27.60 -8.47
N ARG A 163 25.04 -28.40 -9.52
CA ARG A 163 25.71 -29.70 -9.73
C ARG A 163 26.37 -29.75 -11.09
N CYS A 164 27.69 -29.89 -11.09
CA CYS A 164 28.51 -30.10 -12.28
C CYS A 164 29.54 -31.20 -12.03
N THR A 165 30.16 -31.73 -13.08
CA THR A 165 31.40 -32.51 -12.94
C THR A 165 32.59 -31.58 -13.08
N ASP A 166 33.61 -31.75 -12.23
CA ASP A 166 34.83 -30.94 -12.30
C ASP A 166 35.42 -30.90 -13.74
N GLU A 167 36.07 -29.80 -14.08
CA GLU A 167 36.54 -29.43 -15.44
C GLU A 167 35.44 -29.05 -16.45
N GLN A 168 34.14 -29.09 -16.11
CA GLN A 168 33.11 -28.44 -16.94
C GLN A 168 33.17 -26.91 -16.84
N LEU A 169 33.10 -26.25 -18.00
CA LEU A 169 32.73 -24.84 -18.14
C LEU A 169 31.35 -24.76 -18.82
N GLN A 170 30.58 -23.71 -18.54
CA GLN A 170 29.26 -23.46 -19.15
C GLN A 170 29.13 -21.95 -19.45
N GLU A 171 28.30 -21.59 -20.43
CA GLU A 171 27.90 -20.19 -20.63
C GLU A 171 27.17 -19.65 -19.39
N ASN A 172 27.41 -18.37 -19.04
CA ASN A 172 26.60 -17.70 -18.03
C ASN A 172 25.36 -17.09 -18.72
N PRO A 173 24.13 -17.56 -18.46
CA PRO A 173 22.92 -17.09 -19.16
C PRO A 173 22.53 -15.64 -18.84
N GLU A 174 23.16 -15.01 -17.84
CA GLU A 174 22.95 -13.61 -17.47
C GLU A 174 23.98 -12.64 -18.10
N ASP A 175 25.14 -13.14 -18.52
CA ASP A 175 26.27 -12.34 -19.02
C ASP A 175 27.15 -13.18 -19.96
N CYS A 176 27.09 -12.90 -21.27
CA CYS A 176 27.90 -13.61 -22.27
C CYS A 176 29.41 -13.33 -22.19
N ALA A 177 29.83 -12.28 -21.47
CA ALA A 177 31.23 -12.05 -21.13
C ALA A 177 31.66 -12.85 -19.88
N GLY A 178 30.72 -13.55 -19.23
CA GLY A 178 30.95 -14.46 -18.13
C GLY A 178 30.78 -15.94 -18.50
N TYR A 179 31.30 -16.81 -17.63
CA TYR A 179 31.13 -18.26 -17.72
C TYR A 179 31.03 -18.88 -16.33
N LEU A 180 30.51 -20.11 -16.27
CA LEU A 180 30.36 -20.87 -15.04
C LEU A 180 31.42 -21.98 -15.01
N GLN A 181 32.40 -21.89 -14.11
CA GLN A 181 33.42 -22.93 -13.93
C GLN A 181 33.02 -23.91 -12.83
N CYS A 182 33.13 -25.22 -13.09
CA CYS A 182 32.97 -26.23 -12.06
C CYS A 182 34.20 -26.33 -11.15
N VAL A 183 34.00 -26.14 -9.84
CA VAL A 183 35.04 -26.23 -8.80
C VAL A 183 34.52 -27.04 -7.61
N ASN A 184 35.04 -28.25 -7.40
CA ASN A 184 34.57 -29.21 -6.38
C ASN A 184 33.07 -29.55 -6.54
N GLY A 185 32.60 -29.70 -7.77
CA GLY A 185 31.20 -29.99 -8.11
C GLY A 185 30.21 -28.81 -8.01
N ILE A 186 30.69 -27.59 -7.68
CA ILE A 186 29.89 -26.35 -7.61
C ILE A 186 30.23 -25.45 -8.81
N LEU A 187 29.22 -24.84 -9.44
CA LEU A 187 29.43 -23.82 -10.48
C LEU A 187 29.73 -22.45 -9.86
N VAL A 188 30.86 -21.86 -10.25
CA VAL A 188 31.35 -20.53 -9.84
C VAL A 188 31.27 -19.57 -11.04
N LYS A 189 30.75 -18.36 -10.83
CA LYS A 189 30.73 -17.31 -11.87
C LYS A 189 32.14 -16.72 -12.04
N GLU A 190 32.67 -16.79 -13.25
CA GLU A 190 33.94 -16.22 -13.69
C GLU A 190 33.71 -15.25 -14.87
N LYS A 191 34.65 -14.33 -15.12
CA LYS A 191 34.59 -13.40 -16.28
C LYS A 191 35.72 -13.65 -17.27
N CYS A 192 35.42 -13.43 -18.56
CA CYS A 192 36.41 -13.32 -19.62
C CYS A 192 37.16 -11.98 -19.54
N GLN A 193 38.25 -11.85 -20.31
CA GLN A 193 38.98 -10.59 -20.41
C GLN A 193 38.14 -9.55 -21.19
N SER A 194 38.20 -8.27 -20.81
CA SER A 194 37.44 -7.19 -21.45
C SER A 194 37.58 -7.20 -22.98
N GLY A 195 36.45 -7.21 -23.70
CA GLY A 195 36.42 -7.39 -25.16
C GLY A 195 36.50 -8.84 -25.65
N SER A 196 36.24 -9.82 -24.78
CA SER A 196 36.07 -11.23 -25.16
C SER A 196 34.86 -11.86 -24.46
N TYR A 197 34.21 -12.80 -25.14
CA TYR A 197 33.02 -13.52 -24.67
C TYR A 197 33.31 -15.02 -24.55
N PHE A 198 32.51 -15.75 -23.77
CA PHE A 198 32.69 -17.19 -23.64
C PHE A 198 32.00 -17.96 -24.76
N ASP A 199 32.75 -18.66 -25.60
CA ASP A 199 32.19 -19.53 -26.65
C ASP A 199 32.19 -21.00 -26.19
N VAL A 200 31.00 -21.52 -25.91
CA VAL A 200 30.74 -22.92 -25.53
C VAL A 200 31.27 -23.93 -26.58
N SER A 201 31.31 -23.55 -27.86
CA SER A 201 31.79 -24.41 -28.96
C SER A 201 33.29 -24.67 -28.90
N TRP A 202 34.05 -23.72 -28.32
CA TRP A 202 35.49 -23.80 -28.12
C TRP A 202 35.86 -24.00 -26.64
N ASN A 203 34.89 -23.88 -25.73
CA ASN A 203 35.00 -23.98 -24.28
C ASN A 203 36.06 -23.02 -23.70
N MET A 204 36.11 -21.79 -24.23
CA MET A 204 37.08 -20.75 -23.86
C MET A 204 36.57 -19.34 -24.22
N CYS A 205 37.20 -18.32 -23.62
CA CYS A 205 37.00 -16.92 -24.01
C CYS A 205 37.59 -16.64 -25.40
N VAL A 206 36.81 -15.99 -26.27
CA VAL A 206 37.20 -15.58 -27.63
C VAL A 206 36.95 -14.08 -27.82
N VAL A 207 37.85 -13.39 -28.53
CA VAL A 207 37.77 -11.93 -28.73
C VAL A 207 36.52 -11.56 -29.53
N ASP A 208 35.72 -10.63 -29.03
CA ASP A 208 34.51 -10.20 -29.72
C ASP A 208 34.81 -9.14 -30.80
N ALA A 209 35.36 -9.60 -31.92
CA ALA A 209 35.71 -8.73 -33.04
C ALA A 209 34.49 -8.28 -33.87
N ASP A 210 33.35 -8.99 -33.75
CA ASP A 210 32.15 -8.81 -34.57
C ASP A 210 30.94 -8.25 -33.80
N GLY A 211 31.01 -8.11 -32.47
CA GLY A 211 29.95 -7.57 -31.62
C GLY A 211 28.84 -8.58 -31.33
N ILE A 212 29.20 -9.85 -31.17
CA ILE A 212 28.31 -10.99 -30.93
C ILE A 212 27.76 -10.95 -29.49
N CYS A 213 28.61 -10.58 -28.53
CA CYS A 213 28.26 -10.43 -27.12
C CYS A 213 28.10 -8.96 -26.77
N VAL A 214 26.89 -8.44 -26.95
CA VAL A 214 26.47 -7.19 -26.32
C VAL A 214 26.16 -7.50 -24.85
N SER A 215 27.20 -7.67 -24.03
CA SER A 215 27.07 -7.77 -22.57
C SER A 215 26.45 -6.49 -22.01
N ALA A 216 25.81 -6.59 -20.85
CA ALA A 216 25.06 -5.48 -20.25
C ALA A 216 25.93 -4.35 -19.63
N GLU A 217 27.23 -4.31 -19.95
CA GLU A 217 28.16 -3.31 -19.44
C GLU A 217 27.87 -1.95 -20.12
N LYS A 218 27.37 -0.98 -19.34
CA LYS A 218 26.94 0.36 -19.82
C LYS A 218 28.13 1.25 -20.21
N CYS A 219 29.34 0.79 -19.90
CA CYS A 219 30.60 1.48 -20.02
C CYS A 219 31.77 0.50 -19.94
N THR A 220 32.95 0.94 -20.38
CA THR A 220 34.19 0.17 -20.19
C THR A 220 34.81 0.51 -18.84
N GLU A 221 35.29 -0.47 -18.06
CA GLU A 221 35.91 -0.23 -16.74
C GLU A 221 36.93 0.94 -16.74
N GLY A 222 36.77 1.90 -15.82
CA GLY A 222 37.57 3.12 -15.75
C GLY A 222 37.28 4.19 -16.82
N GLU A 223 36.31 3.99 -17.71
CA GLU A 223 35.82 5.02 -18.65
C GLU A 223 35.23 6.21 -17.88
N LEU A 224 35.63 7.43 -18.27
CA LEU A 224 35.09 8.68 -17.70
C LEU A 224 34.20 9.38 -18.72
N LYS A 225 32.91 9.52 -18.42
CA LYS A 225 31.91 10.30 -19.18
C LYS A 225 31.61 11.59 -18.41
N ALA A 226 31.23 12.65 -19.11
CA ALA A 226 30.65 13.81 -18.42
C ALA A 226 29.25 13.43 -17.94
N ASP A 227 28.85 13.91 -16.77
CA ASP A 227 27.46 13.78 -16.37
C ASP A 227 26.57 14.72 -17.23
N PRO A 228 25.38 14.29 -17.69
CA PRO A 228 24.49 15.15 -18.48
C PRO A 228 23.76 16.24 -17.68
N ASN A 229 23.68 16.09 -16.35
CA ASN A 229 22.87 16.90 -15.44
C ASN A 229 23.73 17.78 -14.52
N ASP A 230 24.92 17.30 -14.11
CA ASP A 230 25.89 18.08 -13.35
C ASP A 230 27.22 18.29 -14.10
N CYS A 231 27.56 19.56 -14.36
CA CYS A 231 28.85 19.90 -14.98
C CYS A 231 30.03 19.90 -13.99
N ALA A 232 29.78 19.93 -12.68
CA ALA A 232 30.79 19.72 -11.64
C ALA A 232 31.08 18.23 -11.40
N GLY A 233 30.23 17.33 -11.90
CA GLY A 233 30.35 15.89 -11.78
C GLY A 233 30.91 15.19 -13.02
N TYR A 234 31.25 13.92 -12.86
CA TYR A 234 31.56 13.02 -13.94
C TYR A 234 31.14 11.58 -13.60
N LEU A 235 30.77 10.84 -14.63
CA LEU A 235 30.39 9.44 -14.51
C LEU A 235 31.64 8.58 -14.72
N LYS A 236 32.00 7.76 -13.72
CA LYS A 236 33.12 6.82 -13.79
C LYS A 236 32.59 5.40 -13.90
N CYS A 237 33.09 4.62 -14.86
CA CYS A 237 32.75 3.21 -14.93
C CYS A 237 33.44 2.39 -13.83
N VAL A 238 32.65 1.61 -13.08
CA VAL A 238 33.10 0.68 -12.04
C VAL A 238 32.25 -0.59 -12.11
N ASN A 239 32.91 -1.74 -12.23
CA ASN A 239 32.31 -3.07 -12.40
C ASN A 239 31.32 -3.19 -13.60
N GLY A 240 31.40 -2.27 -14.58
CA GLY A 240 30.50 -2.19 -15.75
C GLY A 240 29.27 -1.27 -15.57
N GLU A 241 29.12 -0.62 -14.42
CA GLU A 241 28.11 0.41 -14.16
C GLU A 241 28.75 1.81 -14.09
N LEU A 242 27.96 2.87 -14.31
CA LEU A 242 28.43 4.26 -14.23
C LEU A 242 28.10 4.83 -12.84
N GLU A 243 29.12 5.20 -12.07
CA GLU A 243 29.00 5.81 -10.74
C GLU A 243 29.14 7.34 -10.80
N GLU A 244 28.27 8.05 -10.05
CA GLU A 244 28.38 9.45 -9.61
C GLU A 244 29.77 9.78 -9.02
N GLN A 245 30.56 10.72 -9.59
CA GLN A 245 31.80 11.22 -8.98
C GLN A 245 31.90 12.76 -9.06
N PRO A 246 32.08 13.48 -7.95
CA PRO A 246 32.25 14.94 -7.97
C PRO A 246 33.67 15.35 -8.36
N CYS A 247 33.81 16.50 -9.02
CA CYS A 247 35.05 17.28 -9.03
C CYS A 247 35.20 18.07 -7.72
N ALA A 248 36.41 18.57 -7.44
CA ALA A 248 36.63 19.44 -6.29
C ALA A 248 35.88 20.78 -6.45
N SER A 249 35.37 21.35 -5.35
CA SER A 249 34.55 22.57 -5.33
C SER A 249 35.17 23.71 -6.16
N GLY A 250 34.39 24.31 -7.05
CA GLY A 250 34.87 25.33 -8.00
C GLY A 250 35.68 24.78 -9.19
N SER A 251 35.55 23.48 -9.52
CA SER A 251 36.09 22.88 -10.74
C SER A 251 35.05 22.02 -11.45
N TYR A 252 35.18 21.88 -12.77
CA TYR A 252 34.20 21.23 -13.64
C TYR A 252 34.86 20.16 -14.53
N PHE A 253 34.10 19.14 -14.94
CA PHE A 253 34.67 18.04 -15.71
C PHE A 253 34.82 18.38 -17.20
N ASN A 254 36.06 18.34 -17.70
CA ASN A 254 36.34 18.53 -19.12
C ASN A 254 36.30 17.18 -19.87
N SER A 255 35.19 16.87 -20.52
CA SER A 255 35.01 15.61 -21.26
C SER A 255 36.01 15.36 -22.41
N SER A 256 36.66 16.40 -22.93
CA SER A 256 37.70 16.28 -23.97
C SER A 256 39.09 15.98 -23.40
N LEU A 257 39.37 16.41 -22.17
CA LEU A 257 40.65 16.18 -21.47
C LEU A 257 40.58 15.06 -20.43
N LYS A 258 39.37 14.59 -20.08
CA LYS A 258 39.06 13.57 -19.07
C LYS A 258 39.62 13.90 -17.67
N ILE A 259 39.56 15.18 -17.30
CA ILE A 259 40.01 15.72 -16.01
C ILE A 259 39.08 16.84 -15.53
N CYS A 260 38.99 17.02 -14.21
CA CYS A 260 38.43 18.22 -13.60
C CYS A 260 39.36 19.43 -13.82
N ILE A 261 38.82 20.61 -14.13
CA ILE A 261 39.56 21.86 -14.30
C ILE A 261 38.87 23.03 -13.57
N ILE A 262 39.66 23.89 -12.93
CA ILE A 262 39.16 25.00 -12.10
C ILE A 262 38.35 25.98 -12.94
N ASP A 263 37.11 26.27 -12.52
CA ASP A 263 36.25 27.19 -13.24
C ASP A 263 36.45 28.65 -12.81
N VAL A 264 37.50 29.26 -13.36
CA VAL A 264 37.82 30.68 -13.10
C VAL A 264 36.91 31.65 -13.87
N ASN A 265 35.93 31.18 -14.65
CA ASN A 265 35.10 32.03 -15.53
C ASN A 265 33.58 31.84 -15.36
N GLY A 266 33.09 30.85 -14.61
CA GLY A 266 31.66 30.52 -14.50
C GLY A 266 31.11 29.85 -15.76
N ILE A 267 31.88 28.95 -16.36
CA ILE A 267 31.50 28.10 -17.50
C ILE A 267 30.50 27.02 -17.07
N CYS A 268 30.69 26.46 -15.87
CA CYS A 268 29.81 25.53 -15.21
C CYS A 268 29.06 26.26 -14.08
N VAL A 269 27.76 26.46 -14.27
CA VAL A 269 26.84 26.71 -13.16
C VAL A 269 26.22 25.36 -12.84
N ALA A 270 26.82 24.66 -11.88
CA ALA A 270 26.28 23.42 -11.34
C ALA A 270 24.87 23.65 -10.75
N PRO A 271 24.06 22.59 -10.55
CA PRO A 271 22.90 22.67 -9.68
C PRO A 271 23.32 23.27 -8.32
N PRO A 272 22.52 24.17 -7.71
CA PRO A 272 22.87 24.70 -6.39
C PRO A 272 22.95 23.55 -5.38
N GLU A 273 24.04 23.50 -4.63
CA GLU A 273 24.24 22.57 -3.51
C GLU A 273 23.04 22.69 -2.55
N LYS A 274 22.55 21.55 -2.02
CA LYS A 274 21.33 21.52 -1.18
C LYS A 274 21.54 22.25 0.15
N CYS A 275 22.78 22.29 0.60
CA CYS A 275 23.30 22.88 1.83
C CYS A 275 24.80 23.18 1.63
N THR A 276 25.40 24.03 2.47
CA THR A 276 26.86 24.26 2.46
C THR A 276 27.53 23.27 3.42
N GLU A 277 28.69 22.70 3.05
CA GLU A 277 29.42 21.74 3.89
C GLU A 277 29.60 22.23 5.35
N GLY A 278 29.09 21.44 6.31
CA GLY A 278 29.10 21.80 7.73
C GLY A 278 27.92 22.64 8.24
N ASP A 279 27.01 23.11 7.38
CA ASP A 279 25.75 23.75 7.82
C ASP A 279 24.92 22.78 8.69
N LEU A 280 24.22 23.32 9.69
CA LEU A 280 23.35 22.57 10.62
C LEU A 280 21.91 23.11 10.60
N GLU A 281 20.94 22.24 10.33
CA GLU A 281 19.51 22.56 10.32
C GLU A 281 18.72 21.71 11.33
N VAL A 282 17.52 22.16 11.73
CA VAL A 282 16.62 21.35 12.57
C VAL A 282 16.08 20.18 11.74
N ASP A 283 16.13 18.94 12.26
CA ASP A 283 15.39 17.83 11.64
C ASP A 283 13.88 18.08 11.86
N PRO A 284 13.08 18.29 10.78
CA PRO A 284 11.67 18.64 10.91
C PRO A 284 10.79 17.52 11.48
N ASN A 285 11.32 16.28 11.58
CA ASN A 285 10.60 15.12 12.12
C ASN A 285 11.06 14.75 13.54
N ASN A 286 12.23 15.24 13.97
CA ASN A 286 12.95 14.77 15.16
C ASN A 286 13.67 15.93 15.87
N CYS A 287 12.97 16.67 16.74
CA CYS A 287 13.57 17.78 17.50
C CYS A 287 14.76 17.38 18.40
N ALA A 288 14.94 16.08 18.67
CA ALA A 288 16.09 15.53 19.38
C ALA A 288 17.28 15.21 18.45
N GLY A 289 17.22 15.62 17.18
CA GLY A 289 18.26 15.48 16.18
C GLY A 289 18.38 16.74 15.31
N TYR A 290 19.31 16.69 14.37
CA TYR A 290 19.60 17.77 13.44
C TYR A 290 20.06 17.21 12.10
N LEU A 291 19.84 17.96 11.04
CA LEU A 291 20.45 17.70 9.74
C LEU A 291 21.77 18.42 9.66
N LYS A 292 22.78 17.78 9.09
CA LYS A 292 24.12 18.33 8.91
C LYS A 292 24.55 18.10 7.47
N CYS A 293 25.04 19.13 6.82
CA CYS A 293 25.57 18.98 5.47
C CYS A 293 26.88 18.21 5.49
N ILE A 294 26.94 17.11 4.73
CA ILE A 294 28.14 16.30 4.48
C ILE A 294 28.19 15.97 2.99
N ASP A 295 29.28 16.35 2.32
CA ASP A 295 29.50 16.15 0.87
C ASP A 295 28.34 16.69 -0.01
N GLY A 296 27.66 17.75 0.46
CA GLY A 296 26.55 18.43 -0.22
C GLY A 296 25.14 17.83 0.04
N GLU A 297 25.02 16.81 0.90
CA GLU A 297 23.74 16.22 1.32
C GLU A 297 23.46 16.46 2.82
N LEU A 298 22.18 16.67 3.15
CA LEU A 298 21.72 16.80 4.54
C LEU A 298 21.59 15.43 5.22
N VAL A 299 22.57 15.07 6.04
CA VAL A 299 22.61 13.82 6.81
C VAL A 299 22.05 14.04 8.22
N ALA A 300 21.15 13.18 8.68
CA ALA A 300 20.57 13.26 10.02
C ALA A 300 21.52 12.71 11.11
N GLU A 301 21.83 13.54 12.11
CA GLU A 301 22.52 13.17 13.35
C GLU A 301 21.58 13.35 14.56
N GLN A 302 21.83 12.62 15.66
CA GLN A 302 20.98 12.63 16.86
C GLN A 302 21.72 13.31 18.03
N CYS A 303 21.05 14.22 18.75
CA CYS A 303 21.58 14.80 19.98
C CYS A 303 21.71 13.75 21.11
N PRO A 304 22.57 14.00 22.13
CA PRO A 304 22.64 13.17 23.33
C PRO A 304 21.27 12.96 24.00
N SER A 305 21.07 11.81 24.64
CA SER A 305 19.78 11.45 25.25
C SER A 305 19.33 12.47 26.30
N GLY A 306 18.12 13.03 26.12
CA GLY A 306 17.60 14.11 26.97
C GLY A 306 18.07 15.52 26.55
N SER A 307 18.49 15.70 25.30
CA SER A 307 18.77 17.02 24.72
C SER A 307 18.14 17.18 23.33
N TYR A 308 17.83 18.42 22.97
CA TYR A 308 17.22 18.84 21.70
C TYR A 308 18.16 19.76 20.92
N PHE A 309 17.99 19.87 19.60
CA PHE A 309 18.82 20.78 18.80
C PHE A 309 18.26 22.20 18.77
N ASP A 310 19.07 23.19 19.16
CA ASP A 310 18.72 24.61 19.05
C ASP A 310 19.46 25.24 17.85
N ALA A 311 18.75 25.43 16.73
CA ALA A 311 19.31 26.00 15.50
C ALA A 311 19.67 27.50 15.58
N LYS A 312 19.41 28.18 16.70
CA LYS A 312 19.88 29.55 16.94
C LYS A 312 21.23 29.57 17.66
N LEU A 313 21.58 28.47 18.32
CA LEU A 313 22.84 28.26 19.02
C LEU A 313 23.72 27.16 18.39
N GLU A 314 23.23 26.51 17.33
CA GLU A 314 23.90 25.44 16.56
C GLU A 314 24.38 24.27 17.43
N LEU A 315 23.64 23.98 18.51
CA LEU A 315 24.07 23.09 19.59
C LEU A 315 22.90 22.29 20.19
N CYS A 316 23.23 21.09 20.70
CA CYS A 316 22.31 20.29 21.50
C CYS A 316 22.20 20.84 22.94
N LEU A 317 20.99 21.18 23.39
CA LEU A 317 20.68 21.71 24.72
C LEU A 317 19.86 20.71 25.54
N ILE A 318 20.17 20.56 26.83
CA ILE A 318 19.46 19.64 27.74
C ILE A 318 18.00 20.07 27.86
N ASP A 319 17.08 19.17 27.57
CA ASP A 319 15.64 19.46 27.66
C ASP A 319 15.11 19.21 29.08
N SER A 320 15.38 20.16 29.98
CA SER A 320 14.83 20.13 31.35
C SER A 320 13.43 20.72 31.49
N GLU A 321 12.85 21.27 30.41
CA GLU A 321 11.55 21.98 30.45
C GLU A 321 10.47 21.33 29.57
N GLY A 322 10.81 20.34 28.74
CA GLY A 322 9.89 19.62 27.86
C GLY A 322 9.63 20.34 26.54
N ILE A 323 10.64 21.04 26.02
CA ILE A 323 10.60 21.83 24.79
C ILE A 323 10.52 20.91 23.56
N CYS A 324 11.25 19.79 23.58
CA CYS A 324 11.24 18.75 22.56
C CYS A 324 10.42 17.55 23.05
N LEU A 325 9.10 17.67 22.96
CA LEU A 325 8.21 16.52 23.06
C LEU A 325 8.39 15.67 21.79
N PRO A 326 8.92 14.43 21.87
CA PRO A 326 9.17 13.62 20.69
C PRO A 326 7.87 13.26 19.99
N THR A 327 7.79 13.52 18.69
CA THR A 327 6.64 13.25 17.82
C THR A 327 6.20 11.79 17.84
N VAL A 328 7.13 10.87 18.18
CA VAL A 328 6.83 9.48 18.52
C VAL A 328 6.83 9.33 20.06
N ARG A 329 5.63 9.25 20.64
CA ARG A 329 5.46 8.97 22.08
C ARG A 329 5.91 7.55 22.41
N LYS A 330 7.11 7.41 22.98
CA LYS A 330 7.51 6.19 23.70
C LYS A 330 6.72 6.14 25.01
N CYS A 331 5.65 5.34 25.01
CA CYS A 331 4.80 5.13 26.17
C CYS A 331 5.47 4.21 27.21
N ASN A 332 5.00 4.27 28.45
CA ASN A 332 5.44 3.36 29.52
C ASN A 332 4.59 2.08 29.48
N GLU A 333 5.20 0.89 29.60
CA GLU A 333 4.47 -0.39 29.51
C GLU A 333 3.26 -0.44 30.45
N GLY A 334 2.05 -0.67 29.91
CA GLY A 334 0.79 -0.65 30.66
C GLY A 334 0.16 0.73 30.90
N GLU A 335 0.77 1.82 30.43
CA GLU A 335 0.14 3.15 30.37
C GLU A 335 -1.12 3.11 29.49
N MET A 336 -2.21 3.72 29.95
CA MET A 336 -3.49 3.81 29.22
C MET A 336 -3.90 5.26 29.03
N VAL A 337 -4.24 5.63 27.80
CA VAL A 337 -4.74 6.97 27.44
C VAL A 337 -6.07 6.86 26.70
N ALA A 338 -6.98 7.82 26.93
CA ALA A 338 -8.24 7.87 26.21
C ALA A 338 -8.02 8.15 24.72
N ASP A 339 -8.82 7.55 23.85
CA ASP A 339 -8.89 7.97 22.46
C ASP A 339 -9.61 9.34 22.35
N PRO A 340 -9.15 10.27 21.49
CA PRO A 340 -9.75 11.59 21.37
C PRO A 340 -11.05 11.64 20.56
N GLU A 341 -11.32 10.64 19.71
CA GLU A 341 -12.48 10.62 18.79
C GLU A 341 -13.55 9.60 19.22
N ASP A 342 -13.18 8.52 19.91
CA ASP A 342 -14.10 7.51 20.44
C ASP A 342 -13.97 7.33 21.96
N CYS A 343 -14.95 7.83 22.71
CA CYS A 343 -15.00 7.75 24.17
C CYS A 343 -15.13 6.32 24.76
N ALA A 344 -15.43 5.31 23.93
CA ALA A 344 -15.39 3.90 24.31
C ALA A 344 -14.05 3.22 23.93
N ALA A 345 -13.14 3.94 23.26
CA ALA A 345 -11.82 3.47 22.90
C ALA A 345 -10.71 4.06 23.79
N TYR A 346 -9.58 3.35 23.84
CA TYR A 346 -8.39 3.75 24.57
C TYR A 346 -7.15 3.08 23.97
N GLN A 347 -6.02 3.73 24.11
CA GLN A 347 -4.73 3.16 23.71
C GLN A 347 -4.02 2.65 24.95
N GLN A 348 -3.54 1.40 24.91
CA GLN A 348 -2.68 0.82 25.95
C GLN A 348 -1.28 0.59 25.39
N CYS A 349 -0.26 0.98 26.16
CA CYS A 349 1.12 0.70 25.82
C CYS A 349 1.43 -0.79 25.99
N VAL A 350 1.82 -1.45 24.90
CA VAL A 350 2.27 -2.85 24.85
C VAL A 350 3.54 -2.93 24.01
N GLY A 351 4.65 -3.38 24.59
CA GLY A 351 5.93 -3.49 23.88
C GLY A 351 6.55 -2.16 23.45
N GLN A 352 6.24 -1.05 24.13
CA GLN A 352 6.53 0.36 23.74
C GLN A 352 5.69 0.93 22.58
N GLU A 353 4.65 0.23 22.12
CA GLU A 353 3.72 0.71 21.09
C GLU A 353 2.32 0.96 21.69
N LEU A 354 1.62 2.00 21.22
CA LEU A 354 0.27 2.35 21.69
C LEU A 354 -0.78 1.56 20.91
N VAL A 355 -1.23 0.44 21.46
CA VAL A 355 -2.23 -0.45 20.86
C VAL A 355 -3.64 0.07 21.14
N GLN A 356 -4.41 0.29 20.08
CA GLN A 356 -5.83 0.66 20.17
C GLN A 356 -6.68 -0.50 20.70
N LEU A 357 -7.53 -0.20 21.68
CA LEU A 357 -8.45 -1.11 22.36
C LEU A 357 -9.81 -0.43 22.55
N LYS A 358 -10.85 -1.21 22.81
CA LYS A 358 -12.18 -0.70 23.18
C LYS A 358 -12.71 -1.36 24.45
N CYS A 359 -13.55 -0.62 25.16
CA CYS A 359 -14.32 -1.09 26.29
C CYS A 359 -15.48 -2.00 25.84
N ASP A 360 -16.02 -2.80 26.76
CA ASP A 360 -17.19 -3.66 26.48
C ASP A 360 -18.43 -2.81 26.12
N PRO A 361 -19.35 -3.29 25.26
CA PRO A 361 -20.54 -2.54 24.86
C PRO A 361 -21.38 -2.08 26.07
N GLY A 362 -21.63 -0.77 26.16
CA GLY A 362 -22.27 -0.14 27.32
C GLY A 362 -21.30 0.31 28.42
N SER A 363 -20.00 0.42 28.12
CA SER A 363 -18.99 1.02 28.98
C SER A 363 -18.06 1.95 28.21
N TYR A 364 -17.57 3.00 28.89
CA TYR A 364 -16.71 4.04 28.33
C TYR A 364 -15.36 4.08 29.05
N PHE A 365 -14.31 4.60 28.39
CA PHE A 365 -13.00 4.69 29.02
C PHE A 365 -12.87 5.97 29.86
N ASN A 366 -12.53 5.82 31.14
CA ASN A 366 -12.29 6.94 32.04
C ASN A 366 -10.80 7.06 32.37
N ALA A 367 -10.13 8.06 31.78
CA ALA A 367 -8.70 8.29 31.98
C ALA A 367 -8.30 8.54 33.45
N THR A 368 -9.19 9.13 34.26
CA THR A 368 -8.94 9.39 35.69
C THR A 368 -9.03 8.12 36.54
N ALA A 369 -9.86 7.15 36.13
CA ALA A 369 -9.92 5.82 36.73
C ALA A 369 -8.91 4.84 36.09
N SER A 370 -8.32 5.22 34.94
CA SER A 370 -7.44 4.40 34.11
C SER A 370 -8.05 3.03 33.74
N GLY A 371 -9.31 3.06 33.28
CA GLY A 371 -10.04 1.86 32.88
C GLY A 371 -11.48 2.13 32.43
N CYS A 372 -12.15 1.07 31.96
CA CYS A 372 -13.54 1.12 31.50
C CYS A 372 -14.53 1.19 32.67
N LEU A 373 -15.52 2.09 32.58
CA LEU A 373 -16.64 2.23 33.51
C LEU A 373 -17.97 2.03 32.77
N ILE A 374 -18.95 1.39 33.43
CA ILE A 374 -20.29 1.22 32.85
C ILE A 374 -20.93 2.59 32.64
N ASP A 375 -21.51 2.82 31.45
CA ASP A 375 -22.09 4.10 31.08
C ASP A 375 -23.58 4.18 31.48
N GLU A 376 -23.84 4.23 32.80
CA GLU A 376 -25.22 4.33 33.34
C GLU A 376 -25.85 5.73 33.15
N ASP A 377 -25.04 6.75 32.83
CA ASP A 377 -25.43 8.18 32.74
C ASP A 377 -25.40 8.74 31.29
N GLU A 378 -25.22 7.89 30.26
CA GLU A 378 -25.10 8.26 28.83
C GLU A 378 -23.97 9.30 28.53
N VAL A 379 -22.84 9.17 29.23
CA VAL A 379 -21.65 10.03 29.10
C VAL A 379 -20.94 9.82 27.75
N CYS A 380 -21.01 8.61 27.19
CA CYS A 380 -20.38 8.23 25.93
C CYS A 380 -21.43 7.78 24.89
N VAL A 381 -22.11 8.76 24.30
CA VAL A 381 -23.00 8.54 23.15
C VAL A 381 -22.18 8.31 21.87
N PRO A 382 -22.15 7.10 21.29
CA PRO A 382 -21.38 6.83 20.08
C PRO A 382 -21.99 7.57 18.88
N GLN A 383 -21.17 8.27 18.09
CA GLN A 383 -21.65 8.85 16.84
C GLN A 383 -22.06 7.74 15.87
N LYS A 384 -23.34 7.71 15.53
CA LYS A 384 -24.01 6.59 14.85
C LYS A 384 -23.66 6.54 13.36
N GLN A 385 -22.48 6.02 13.02
CA GLN A 385 -22.05 5.74 11.64
C GLN A 385 -22.80 4.52 11.07
N GLY A 386 -24.09 4.71 10.77
CA GLY A 386 -24.99 3.69 10.24
C GLY A 386 -26.41 3.91 10.75
N CYS A 387 -27.39 3.43 9.99
CA CYS A 387 -28.80 3.68 10.29
C CYS A 387 -29.63 2.39 10.33
N THR A 388 -30.78 2.47 10.98
CA THR A 388 -31.78 1.38 10.97
C THR A 388 -32.78 1.60 9.85
N GLU A 389 -33.10 0.58 9.04
CA GLU A 389 -33.96 0.70 7.85
C GLU A 389 -35.28 1.47 8.15
N GLY A 390 -35.55 2.53 7.39
CA GLY A 390 -36.70 3.41 7.62
C GLY A 390 -36.48 4.54 8.64
N GLU A 391 -35.30 4.65 9.26
CA GLU A 391 -34.87 5.84 10.03
C GLU A 391 -34.71 7.04 9.10
N LEU A 392 -35.23 8.19 9.50
CA LEU A 392 -35.17 9.45 8.75
C LEU A 392 -34.46 10.52 9.58
N MET A 393 -33.68 11.37 8.93
CA MET A 393 -33.10 12.59 9.53
C MET A 393 -33.16 13.77 8.57
N GLN A 394 -33.10 15.00 9.08
CA GLN A 394 -33.00 16.18 8.24
C GLN A 394 -31.72 16.16 7.40
N ASP A 395 -31.81 16.59 6.14
CA ASP A 395 -30.64 16.92 5.35
C ASP A 395 -30.12 18.30 5.85
N ALA A 396 -28.86 18.32 6.30
CA ALA A 396 -28.25 19.52 6.88
C ALA A 396 -27.92 20.60 5.84
N GLU A 397 -27.82 20.25 4.56
CA GLU A 397 -27.53 21.17 3.46
C GLU A 397 -28.82 21.59 2.70
N ASN A 398 -29.90 20.84 2.85
CA ASN A 398 -31.17 21.07 2.14
C ASN A 398 -32.40 20.90 3.05
N CYS A 399 -33.00 22.00 3.50
CA CYS A 399 -34.23 21.98 4.31
C CYS A 399 -35.49 21.42 3.59
N GLY A 400 -35.46 21.30 2.26
CA GLY A 400 -36.46 20.60 1.45
C GLY A 400 -36.14 19.11 1.25
N GLY A 401 -35.09 18.62 1.91
CA GLY A 401 -34.59 17.26 1.83
C GLY A 401 -34.50 16.58 3.20
N TYR A 402 -34.32 15.27 3.13
CA TYR A 402 -34.12 14.40 4.28
C TYR A 402 -33.29 13.20 3.87
N LEU A 403 -32.49 12.67 4.79
CA LEU A 403 -31.76 11.43 4.55
C LEU A 403 -32.63 10.28 5.08
N ALA A 404 -32.93 9.33 4.19
CA ALA A 404 -33.68 8.11 4.51
C ALA A 404 -32.74 6.92 4.58
N CYS A 405 -32.87 6.09 5.61
CA CYS A 405 -32.08 4.87 5.72
C CYS A 405 -32.54 3.80 4.74
N VAL A 406 -31.63 3.40 3.84
CA VAL A 406 -31.85 2.35 2.83
C VAL A 406 -30.63 1.42 2.80
N ASN A 407 -30.84 0.13 3.05
CA ASN A 407 -29.80 -0.89 3.25
C ASN A 407 -28.74 -0.49 4.31
N GLY A 408 -29.16 0.22 5.37
CA GLY A 408 -28.27 0.67 6.45
C GLY A 408 -27.43 1.92 6.15
N LEU A 409 -27.58 2.53 4.96
CA LEU A 409 -26.93 3.79 4.59
C LEU A 409 -27.97 4.93 4.47
N PHE A 410 -27.60 6.13 4.90
CA PHE A 410 -28.42 7.33 4.71
C PHE A 410 -28.36 7.83 3.26
N VAL A 411 -29.50 7.81 2.57
CA VAL A 411 -29.65 8.25 1.18
C VAL A 411 -30.50 9.52 1.13
N ALA A 412 -30.00 10.58 0.50
CA ALA A 412 -30.72 11.84 0.36
C ALA A 412 -32.00 11.69 -0.50
N GLN A 413 -33.09 12.25 0.00
CA GLN A 413 -34.42 12.34 -0.60
C GLN A 413 -34.93 13.78 -0.52
N THR A 414 -35.96 14.11 -1.31
CA THR A 414 -36.59 15.44 -1.31
C THR A 414 -38.09 15.36 -1.02
N CYS A 415 -38.62 16.32 -0.28
CA CYS A 415 -40.05 16.55 -0.10
C CYS A 415 -40.73 17.05 -1.39
N GLY A 416 -42.05 17.21 -1.36
CA GLY A 416 -42.83 17.78 -2.45
C GLY A 416 -42.46 19.23 -2.77
N SER A 417 -42.85 19.69 -3.96
CA SER A 417 -42.54 21.05 -4.41
C SER A 417 -43.28 22.10 -3.58
N GLY A 418 -42.57 22.78 -2.68
CA GLY A 418 -43.14 23.74 -1.72
C GLY A 418 -43.30 23.18 -0.29
N GLU A 419 -42.71 22.01 -0.01
CA GLU A 419 -42.67 21.40 1.32
C GLU A 419 -41.26 21.47 1.93
N TYR A 420 -41.17 21.40 3.25
CA TYR A 420 -39.93 21.26 4.03
C TYR A 420 -40.00 20.02 4.92
N PHE A 421 -38.85 19.44 5.26
CA PHE A 421 -38.80 18.31 6.19
C PHE A 421 -38.75 18.79 7.65
N HIS A 422 -39.62 18.27 8.51
CA HIS A 422 -39.66 18.68 9.92
C HIS A 422 -38.92 17.68 10.82
N PRO A 423 -37.70 17.98 11.33
CA PRO A 423 -36.84 17.03 12.05
C PRO A 423 -37.46 16.43 13.32
N GLY A 424 -38.32 17.18 14.02
CA GLY A 424 -39.00 16.69 15.23
C GLY A 424 -40.29 15.89 14.97
N LEU A 425 -40.65 15.65 13.70
CA LEU A 425 -41.85 14.90 13.30
C LEU A 425 -41.57 13.85 12.20
N LEU A 426 -40.42 13.94 11.53
CA LEU A 426 -39.95 13.02 10.50
C LEU A 426 -40.89 12.90 9.28
N GLU A 427 -41.54 14.01 8.93
CA GLU A 427 -42.53 14.10 7.84
C GLU A 427 -42.34 15.44 7.09
N CYS A 428 -42.75 15.47 5.81
CA CYS A 428 -42.75 16.66 4.96
C CYS A 428 -44.01 17.50 5.20
N PHE A 429 -43.86 18.82 5.37
CA PHE A 429 -44.97 19.75 5.58
C PHE A 429 -44.95 20.88 4.55
N ASN A 430 -46.13 21.33 4.09
CA ASN A 430 -46.25 22.52 3.26
C ASN A 430 -45.60 23.73 3.93
N ASP A 431 -44.76 24.45 3.19
CA ASP A 431 -44.01 25.57 3.73
C ASP A 431 -44.79 26.89 3.67
N ASP A 432 -46.04 26.85 4.15
CA ASP A 432 -46.96 28.01 4.24
C ASP A 432 -46.43 29.17 5.10
N ARG A 433 -45.29 28.97 5.77
CA ARG A 433 -44.61 29.94 6.65
C ARG A 433 -43.19 30.29 6.22
N ASN A 434 -42.71 29.79 5.07
CA ASN A 434 -41.38 30.07 4.53
C ASN A 434 -40.23 29.76 5.52
N ILE A 435 -40.33 28.59 6.17
CA ILE A 435 -39.37 27.94 7.08
C ILE A 435 -38.20 27.36 6.28
N CYS A 436 -38.43 26.92 5.03
CA CYS A 436 -37.41 26.55 4.04
C CYS A 436 -37.52 27.47 2.81
N PRO A 437 -36.97 28.70 2.88
CA PRO A 437 -37.09 29.70 1.82
C PRO A 437 -36.64 29.13 0.46
N SER A 438 -37.45 29.36 -0.58
CA SER A 438 -37.32 28.69 -1.89
C SER A 438 -36.09 29.12 -2.72
N ASN A 439 -34.88 28.78 -2.26
CA ASN A 439 -33.67 28.48 -3.05
C ASN A 439 -32.47 28.20 -2.11
N CYS A 440 -32.31 26.96 -1.64
CA CYS A 440 -31.00 26.46 -1.23
C CYS A 440 -30.12 26.17 -2.46
N ARG A 441 -29.85 27.23 -3.24
CA ARG A 441 -28.69 27.32 -4.14
C ARG A 441 -28.18 28.76 -4.19
N CYS A 442 -27.64 29.22 -3.07
CA CYS A 442 -26.63 30.27 -3.14
C CYS A 442 -25.46 29.75 -3.99
N SER A 443 -25.01 30.52 -4.98
CA SER A 443 -23.87 30.15 -5.83
C SER A 443 -23.00 31.39 -6.03
N ALA A 444 -22.50 31.90 -4.89
CA ALA A 444 -22.35 33.31 -4.57
C ALA A 444 -23.68 34.09 -4.59
N LYS A 445 -23.85 35.07 -3.68
CA LYS A 445 -25.05 35.92 -3.51
C LYS A 445 -26.32 35.09 -3.16
N GLY A 446 -26.73 34.91 -1.91
CA GLY A 446 -26.45 35.70 -0.70
C GLY A 446 -27.63 36.62 -0.38
N ARG A 447 -28.58 36.12 0.42
CA ARG A 447 -29.64 36.87 1.10
C ARG A 447 -29.84 36.29 2.50
N CYS A 448 -30.32 37.11 3.43
CA CYS A 448 -30.15 36.90 4.87
C CYS A 448 -31.49 36.71 5.62
N ILE A 449 -31.41 36.34 6.91
CA ILE A 449 -32.56 36.22 7.82
C ILE A 449 -32.89 37.59 8.40
N ALA A 450 -34.08 38.12 8.10
CA ALA A 450 -34.51 39.46 8.52
C ALA A 450 -34.39 39.68 10.05
N GLY A 451 -33.89 40.86 10.45
CA GLY A 451 -33.63 41.19 11.85
C GLY A 451 -32.39 40.53 12.48
N ARG A 452 -31.66 39.68 11.75
CA ARG A 452 -30.33 39.24 12.18
C ARG A 452 -29.32 40.38 11.99
N ARG A 453 -28.55 40.66 13.03
CA ARG A 453 -27.47 41.66 13.07
C ARG A 453 -26.13 40.98 13.36
N THR A 454 -25.06 41.49 12.76
CA THR A 454 -23.67 40.99 12.90
C THR A 454 -22.73 42.20 12.92
N ALA A 455 -21.69 42.20 13.75
CA ALA A 455 -20.70 43.29 13.76
C ALA A 455 -20.01 43.44 12.40
N ASP A 456 -19.59 44.66 12.07
CA ASP A 456 -18.59 44.87 11.03
C ASP A 456 -17.19 44.55 11.60
N PRO A 457 -16.32 43.82 10.86
CA PRO A 457 -15.00 43.44 11.34
C PRO A 457 -13.93 44.55 11.16
N GLN A 458 -14.27 45.72 10.63
CA GLN A 458 -13.38 46.86 10.40
C GLN A 458 -13.90 48.17 11.04
N ASP A 459 -15.21 48.37 11.16
CA ASP A 459 -15.82 49.46 11.96
C ASP A 459 -16.45 48.91 13.26
N CYS A 460 -15.90 49.31 14.42
CA CYS A 460 -16.41 48.90 15.73
C CYS A 460 -17.77 49.51 16.11
N ALA A 461 -18.18 50.63 15.49
CA ALA A 461 -19.54 51.16 15.55
C ALA A 461 -20.45 50.53 14.47
N GLY A 462 -19.87 49.89 13.46
CA GLY A 462 -20.54 49.32 12.31
C GLY A 462 -21.17 47.96 12.58
N TYR A 463 -22.31 47.71 11.94
CA TYR A 463 -22.95 46.40 11.92
C TYR A 463 -23.78 46.20 10.66
N VAL A 464 -23.86 44.95 10.22
CA VAL A 464 -24.68 44.57 9.08
C VAL A 464 -25.99 43.97 9.59
N GLU A 465 -27.11 44.61 9.25
CA GLU A 465 -28.47 44.16 9.57
C GLU A 465 -29.17 43.62 8.32
N CYS A 466 -29.94 42.56 8.50
CA CYS A 466 -30.79 42.06 7.42
C CYS A 466 -32.15 42.77 7.37
N LEU A 467 -32.39 43.58 6.34
CA LEU A 467 -33.65 44.26 6.07
C LEU A 467 -34.23 43.75 4.74
N GLU A 468 -35.48 43.28 4.77
CA GLU A 468 -36.20 42.71 3.60
C GLU A 468 -35.42 41.62 2.83
N GLY A 469 -34.51 40.91 3.53
CA GLY A 469 -33.65 39.87 2.98
C GLY A 469 -32.33 40.36 2.37
N LEU A 470 -32.09 41.67 2.33
CA LEU A 470 -30.82 42.28 1.94
C LEU A 470 -29.97 42.56 3.18
N LEU A 471 -28.66 42.35 3.06
CA LEU A 471 -27.67 42.83 4.03
C LEU A 471 -27.51 44.34 3.83
N VAL A 472 -27.70 45.11 4.89
CA VAL A 472 -27.59 46.58 4.89
C VAL A 472 -26.64 46.98 6.01
N GLU A 473 -25.58 47.70 5.65
CA GLU A 473 -24.66 48.33 6.59
C GLU A 473 -25.40 49.40 7.40
N GLN A 474 -25.19 49.41 8.71
CA GLN A 474 -25.71 50.34 9.69
C GLN A 474 -24.57 50.72 10.64
N SER A 475 -24.72 51.83 11.35
CA SER A 475 -23.78 52.23 12.40
C SER A 475 -24.54 52.58 13.68
N CYS A 476 -23.90 52.34 14.82
CA CYS A 476 -24.40 52.69 16.13
C CYS A 476 -24.42 54.21 16.36
N ALA A 477 -25.08 54.67 17.42
CA ALA A 477 -25.12 56.10 17.74
C ALA A 477 -23.71 56.59 18.16
N PRO A 478 -23.34 57.86 17.91
CA PRO A 478 -22.04 58.39 18.33
C PRO A 478 -21.78 58.17 19.83
N GLY A 479 -20.65 57.52 20.15
CA GLY A 479 -20.34 57.06 21.52
C GLY A 479 -20.98 55.71 21.90
N SER A 480 -21.30 54.84 20.93
CA SER A 480 -21.71 53.46 21.16
C SER A 480 -21.14 52.51 20.10
N TYR A 481 -20.76 51.30 20.51
CA TYR A 481 -20.18 50.25 19.66
C TYR A 481 -21.15 49.07 19.52
N PHE A 482 -20.96 48.19 18.54
CA PHE A 482 -21.82 47.02 18.37
C PHE A 482 -21.32 45.79 19.15
N GLU A 483 -22.09 45.33 20.13
CA GLU A 483 -21.75 44.15 20.93
C GLU A 483 -22.26 42.86 20.25
N THR A 484 -21.33 42.01 19.79
CA THR A 484 -21.62 40.75 19.08
C THR A 484 -22.49 39.77 19.89
N THR A 485 -22.27 39.70 21.20
CA THR A 485 -22.94 38.77 22.12
C THR A 485 -24.41 39.15 22.31
N LEU A 486 -24.70 40.45 22.36
CA LEU A 486 -26.04 41.02 22.52
C LEU A 486 -26.72 41.32 21.18
N ARG A 487 -25.96 41.29 20.07
CA ARG A 487 -26.36 41.66 18.70
C ARG A 487 -27.00 43.05 18.59
N GLY A 488 -26.46 44.01 19.35
CA GLY A 488 -26.98 45.38 19.40
C GLY A 488 -25.96 46.39 19.92
N CYS A 489 -26.27 47.67 19.72
CA CYS A 489 -25.41 48.77 20.14
C CYS A 489 -25.40 48.96 21.66
N VAL A 490 -24.22 49.18 22.24
CA VAL A 490 -24.00 49.48 23.66
C VAL A 490 -23.14 50.73 23.81
N ILE A 491 -23.41 51.55 24.84
CA ILE A 491 -22.72 52.83 25.06
C ILE A 491 -21.25 52.56 25.41
N ASP A 492 -20.34 53.23 24.71
CA ASP A 492 -18.90 53.06 24.89
C ASP A 492 -18.36 53.96 26.01
N GLU A 493 -18.69 53.61 27.25
CA GLU A 493 -18.19 54.30 28.45
C GLU A 493 -16.68 54.04 28.71
N GLN A 494 -16.03 53.19 27.92
CA GLN A 494 -14.65 52.74 28.15
C GLN A 494 -13.68 53.06 26.99
N HIS A 495 -14.16 53.70 25.92
CA HIS A 495 -13.41 53.99 24.69
C HIS A 495 -12.80 52.74 24.03
N ILE A 496 -13.60 51.67 23.98
CA ILE A 496 -13.29 50.41 23.28
C ILE A 496 -13.27 50.65 21.76
N CYS A 497 -14.12 51.53 21.26
CA CYS A 497 -14.20 51.92 19.85
C CYS A 497 -13.54 53.29 19.62
N ALA A 498 -12.23 53.26 19.38
CA ALA A 498 -11.43 54.47 19.14
C ALA A 498 -11.67 55.04 17.74
N THR A 499 -12.73 55.83 17.57
CA THR A 499 -12.97 56.59 16.33
C THR A 499 -11.92 57.69 16.17
N GLU A 500 -11.02 57.57 15.20
CA GLU A 500 -10.12 58.66 14.80
C GLU A 500 -10.94 59.86 14.30
N GLN A 501 -10.57 61.08 14.72
CA GLN A 501 -11.24 62.31 14.30
C GLN A 501 -10.54 62.91 13.08
N GLU A 502 -11.32 63.34 12.10
CA GLU A 502 -10.84 63.96 10.85
C GLU A 502 -10.13 65.33 11.08
N GLU A 503 -9.16 65.65 10.22
CA GLU A 503 -8.63 67.03 9.99
C GLU A 503 -9.37 67.73 8.83
#